data_AF-A0A2N3GWD2-F1
#
_entry.id   AF-A0A2N3GWD2-F1
#
_cell.length_a   1.000
_cell.length_b   1.000
_cell.length_c   1.000
_cell.angle_alpha   90.00
_cell.angle_beta   90.00
_cell.angle_gamma   90.00
#
_symmetry.space_group_name_H-M   'P 1'
#
loop_
_entity.id
_entity.type
_entity.pdbx_description
1 polymer ?
#
loop_
_entity_poly.entity_id
_entity_poly.type
_entity_poly.pdbx_seq_one_letter_code
_entity_poly.pdbx_strand_id
1 'polypeptide(L)'
;MKRLPLVLRITFIATLMAAIAVFGSAGSAFALSSISGRVELWGSPGTALPGVRVEVFDAEDLWADTPVRTVLGSAIVDASGNYTVTDLPNATPVIIAFEDLTGVYRDQVYWFSGLPLEESHAYLTPVDDALTGVDVWLRPIADLIANRVYRVAGPDRYGTSAAISKSYFASADTVVIASGLGFADALSAAPLAGVNDAPILLTKPTALPDVIGDEIERLGATHAYIIGSTVAVSDVVKAQLTARGITSITRLGGANRYATAEQVIYALPAEYFEGGTIPFVCRGDSFADALAASPISAHYGLPILLTTTTKVPVETARAWKYMVDRGSDLVFVVGSEQAVSDNILGVLDSYVPSGLYFARFAGPDRYATAYSLATSFGPWDIMGLASGADFPDALSGGAALGHWGGCLALSMPDYLTYSENTLEHNGPYVNDLEVYGSTKALTAATFDNAVRMLNISERVYDIDNPTGWVMLSSTSPLSLFLNQSIGVAPTGARPTSEERSSERIDLRSLATEKWSAE
;
A
#
# COMPACT_ATOMS: atom_id res chain seq x y z
N MET A 1 20.47 15.96 -1.66
CA MET A 1 20.35 14.92 -2.71
C MET A 1 19.53 15.51 -3.86
N LYS A 2 20.02 15.47 -5.10
CA LYS A 2 19.25 15.90 -6.27
C LYS A 2 18.35 14.74 -6.73
N ARG A 3 17.06 15.00 -7.01
CA ARG A 3 16.12 14.03 -7.60
C ARG A 3 16.51 13.74 -9.06
N LEU A 4 16.40 12.48 -9.50
CA LEU A 4 16.62 12.07 -10.90
C LEU A 4 15.49 12.58 -11.83
N PRO A 5 15.80 13.09 -13.04
CA PRO A 5 14.81 13.58 -14.02
C PRO A 5 13.88 12.49 -14.59
N LEU A 6 12.66 12.89 -14.98
CA LEU A 6 11.58 12.03 -15.50
C LEU A 6 11.95 11.26 -16.79
N VAL A 7 12.82 11.83 -17.63
CA VAL A 7 13.21 11.23 -18.93
C VAL A 7 14.11 10.00 -18.77
N LEU A 8 14.86 9.90 -17.66
CA LEU A 8 15.60 8.67 -17.31
C LEU A 8 14.68 7.49 -16.97
N ARG A 9 13.39 7.73 -16.67
CA ARG A 9 12.45 6.69 -16.22
C ARG A 9 12.03 5.73 -17.34
N ILE A 10 12.30 6.05 -18.61
CA ILE A 10 11.74 5.30 -19.77
C ILE A 10 12.80 4.44 -20.47
N THR A 11 14.09 4.80 -20.42
CA THR A 11 15.14 4.13 -21.23
C THR A 11 15.86 2.97 -20.52
N PHE A 12 15.71 2.81 -19.20
CA PHE A 12 16.48 1.86 -18.37
C PHE A 12 15.89 0.44 -18.25
N ILE A 13 14.82 0.10 -18.98
CA ILE A 13 13.86 -0.93 -18.56
C ILE A 13 14.08 -2.36 -19.08
N ALA A 14 15.03 -2.62 -19.98
CA ALA A 14 15.10 -3.95 -20.60
C ALA A 14 15.86 -5.05 -19.83
N THR A 15 16.90 -4.74 -19.02
CA THR A 15 17.81 -5.80 -18.49
C THR A 15 18.41 -5.61 -17.10
N LEU A 16 18.21 -4.47 -16.44
CA LEU A 16 18.85 -4.17 -15.15
C LEU A 16 18.07 -4.81 -13.98
N MET A 17 18.71 -5.65 -13.14
CA MET A 17 17.96 -6.44 -12.12
C MET A 17 18.19 -6.03 -10.68
N ALA A 18 19.40 -5.64 -10.27
CA ALA A 18 19.71 -5.14 -8.92
C ALA A 18 20.71 -3.99 -9.05
N ALA A 19 20.63 -2.96 -8.19
CA ALA A 19 21.56 -1.82 -8.21
C ALA A 19 22.07 -1.47 -6.80
N ILE A 20 23.39 -1.51 -6.60
CA ILE A 20 24.04 -1.08 -5.35
C ILE A 20 24.76 0.25 -5.62
N ALA A 21 24.43 1.28 -4.85
CA ALA A 21 25.03 2.61 -4.98
C ALA A 21 26.05 2.87 -3.86
N VAL A 22 27.29 3.21 -4.22
CA VAL A 22 28.37 3.49 -3.27
C VAL A 22 28.60 5.00 -3.19
N PHE A 23 28.57 5.58 -1.99
CA PHE A 23 28.74 7.03 -1.78
C PHE A 23 29.90 7.33 -0.83
N GLY A 24 30.83 8.18 -1.25
CA GLY A 24 31.92 8.67 -0.39
C GLY A 24 31.52 9.88 0.47
N SER A 25 32.24 10.11 1.57
CA SER A 25 32.14 11.37 2.31
C SER A 25 32.74 12.52 1.51
N ALA A 26 32.06 13.66 1.46
CA ALA A 26 32.56 14.87 0.81
C ALA A 26 33.92 15.29 1.42
N GLY A 27 35.02 15.05 0.70
CA GLY A 27 36.36 15.55 1.06
C GLY A 27 37.52 14.56 0.99
N SER A 28 37.30 13.26 0.76
CA SER A 28 38.38 12.25 0.58
C SER A 28 38.44 11.76 -0.86
N ALA A 29 39.65 11.58 -1.42
CA ALA A 29 39.84 11.01 -2.75
C ALA A 29 39.30 9.57 -2.78
N PHE A 30 38.44 9.27 -3.76
CA PHE A 30 37.89 7.92 -3.98
C PHE A 30 38.92 7.11 -4.79
N ALA A 31 39.36 5.97 -4.25
CA ALA A 31 40.39 5.12 -4.84
C ALA A 31 39.87 3.68 -5.03
N LEU A 32 38.60 3.49 -5.38
CA LEU A 32 38.06 2.14 -5.59
C LEU A 32 38.64 1.52 -6.87
N SER A 33 39.52 0.54 -6.70
CA SER A 33 40.17 -0.19 -7.79
C SER A 33 39.51 -1.54 -8.09
N SER A 34 38.78 -2.10 -7.13
CA SER A 34 38.07 -3.37 -7.32
C SER A 34 36.85 -3.55 -6.42
N ILE A 35 35.90 -4.36 -6.90
CA ILE A 35 34.68 -4.75 -6.19
C ILE A 35 34.50 -6.27 -6.31
N SER A 36 34.20 -6.95 -5.21
CA SER A 36 33.91 -8.38 -5.22
C SER A 36 32.79 -8.77 -4.26
N GLY A 37 32.13 -9.88 -4.58
CA GLY A 37 31.05 -10.44 -3.78
C GLY A 37 30.52 -11.73 -4.41
N ARG A 38 29.39 -12.19 -3.89
CA ARG A 38 28.72 -13.42 -4.31
C ARG A 38 27.30 -13.15 -4.80
N VAL A 39 26.86 -13.88 -5.81
CA VAL A 39 25.47 -13.88 -6.29
C VAL A 39 24.84 -15.24 -6.02
N GLU A 40 23.76 -15.21 -5.26
CA GLU A 40 23.09 -16.40 -4.75
C GLU A 40 21.59 -16.41 -5.05
N LEU A 41 20.98 -17.59 -4.98
CA LEU A 41 19.54 -17.74 -5.04
C LEU A 41 18.89 -17.32 -3.72
N TRP A 42 17.93 -16.41 -3.79
CA TRP A 42 17.13 -15.98 -2.65
C TRP A 42 16.40 -17.16 -1.97
N GLY A 43 16.34 -17.15 -0.64
CA GLY A 43 15.66 -18.19 0.15
C GLY A 43 16.39 -19.53 0.19
N SER A 44 17.52 -19.65 -0.51
CA SER A 44 18.40 -20.83 -0.48
C SER A 44 19.87 -20.42 -0.31
N PRO A 45 20.25 -19.84 0.86
CA PRO A 45 21.60 -19.34 1.11
C PRO A 45 22.66 -20.38 0.77
N GLY A 46 23.72 -19.96 0.08
CA GLY A 46 24.78 -20.85 -0.38
C GLY A 46 24.62 -21.34 -1.83
N THR A 47 23.44 -21.24 -2.42
CA THR A 47 23.17 -21.69 -3.81
C THR A 47 23.67 -20.65 -4.81
N ALA A 48 24.73 -20.95 -5.55
CA ALA A 48 25.36 -20.05 -6.52
C ALA A 48 24.51 -19.81 -7.77
N LEU A 49 24.55 -18.58 -8.31
CA LEU A 49 23.96 -18.23 -9.61
C LEU A 49 25.03 -17.85 -10.66
N PRO A 50 25.62 -18.84 -11.36
CA PRO A 50 26.64 -18.58 -12.37
C PRO A 50 26.07 -17.91 -13.63
N GLY A 51 26.90 -17.15 -14.33
CA GLY A 51 26.56 -16.56 -15.63
C GLY A 51 25.84 -15.20 -15.55
N VAL A 52 25.49 -14.74 -14.35
CA VAL A 52 25.04 -13.36 -14.12
C VAL A 52 26.20 -12.41 -14.47
N ARG A 53 25.91 -11.40 -15.28
CA ARG A 53 26.84 -10.33 -15.62
C ARG A 53 26.76 -9.24 -14.56
N VAL A 54 27.90 -8.82 -14.06
CA VAL A 54 28.03 -7.68 -13.14
C VAL A 54 28.67 -6.54 -13.89
N GLU A 55 28.07 -5.36 -13.87
CA GLU A 55 28.61 -4.15 -14.49
C GLU A 55 28.67 -3.01 -13.49
N VAL A 56 29.71 -2.19 -13.58
CA VAL A 56 29.90 -1.01 -12.75
C VAL A 56 29.80 0.20 -13.66
N PHE A 57 28.95 1.16 -13.30
CA PHE A 57 28.74 2.40 -14.04
C PHE A 57 29.23 3.61 -13.26
N ASP A 58 29.60 4.65 -14.02
CA ASP A 58 29.72 5.97 -13.45
C ASP A 58 28.32 6.44 -13.05
N ALA A 59 28.12 6.71 -11.76
CA ALA A 59 26.83 7.16 -11.33
C ALA A 59 26.57 8.59 -11.83
N GLU A 60 27.60 9.42 -12.04
CA GLU A 60 27.46 10.80 -12.54
C GLU A 60 26.82 10.90 -13.92
N ASP A 61 27.01 9.88 -14.76
CA ASP A 61 26.35 9.82 -16.06
C ASP A 61 24.82 9.73 -15.94
N LEU A 62 24.28 9.27 -14.80
CA LEU A 62 22.84 9.25 -14.57
C LEU A 62 22.26 10.62 -14.20
N TRP A 63 23.10 11.56 -13.78
CA TRP A 63 22.70 12.91 -13.40
C TRP A 63 22.99 13.96 -14.47
N ALA A 64 23.52 13.56 -15.64
CA ALA A 64 23.72 14.41 -16.79
C ALA A 64 22.39 14.76 -17.51
N ASP A 65 22.34 15.91 -18.20
CA ASP A 65 21.16 16.35 -18.97
C ASP A 65 20.78 15.37 -20.10
N THR A 66 21.78 14.66 -20.65
CA THR A 66 21.59 13.50 -21.52
C THR A 66 22.29 12.31 -20.86
N PRO A 67 21.55 11.45 -20.17
CA PRO A 67 22.15 10.31 -19.46
C PRO A 67 22.78 9.33 -20.45
N VAL A 68 23.98 8.85 -20.10
CA VAL A 68 24.72 7.83 -20.84
C VAL A 68 25.02 6.67 -19.89
N ARG A 69 25.23 5.46 -20.43
CA ARG A 69 25.67 4.30 -19.65
C ARG A 69 27.14 4.04 -19.96
N THR A 70 28.05 4.67 -19.22
CA THR A 70 29.48 4.33 -19.33
C THR A 70 29.81 3.19 -18.38
N VAL A 71 30.08 2.02 -18.96
CA VAL A 71 30.57 0.85 -18.22
C VAL A 71 32.03 1.13 -17.81
N LEU A 72 32.27 1.24 -16.51
CA LEU A 72 33.59 1.40 -15.92
C LEU A 72 34.33 0.08 -15.76
N GLY A 73 33.58 -1.01 -15.54
CA GLY A 73 34.12 -2.35 -15.39
C GLY A 73 33.00 -3.40 -15.43
N SER A 74 33.35 -4.65 -15.73
CA SER A 74 32.39 -5.76 -15.71
C SER A 74 33.04 -7.08 -15.31
N ALA A 75 32.22 -8.01 -14.82
CA ALA A 75 32.59 -9.38 -14.50
C ALA A 75 31.44 -10.33 -14.84
N ILE A 76 31.74 -11.62 -14.92
CA ILE A 76 30.73 -12.69 -14.98
C ILE A 76 30.86 -13.52 -13.72
N VAL A 77 29.72 -13.80 -13.08
CA VAL A 77 29.67 -14.63 -11.89
C VAL A 77 30.09 -16.07 -12.23
N ASP A 78 31.05 -16.60 -11.47
CA ASP A 78 31.62 -17.92 -11.68
C ASP A 78 30.71 -19.06 -11.20
N ALA A 79 31.12 -20.31 -11.43
CA ALA A 79 30.38 -21.52 -11.01
C ALA A 79 30.14 -21.62 -9.49
N SER A 80 30.93 -20.91 -8.68
CA SER A 80 30.80 -20.86 -7.23
C SER A 80 29.98 -19.66 -6.75
N GLY A 81 29.47 -18.83 -7.67
CA GLY A 81 28.66 -17.66 -7.38
C GLY A 81 29.48 -16.40 -7.16
N ASN A 82 30.80 -16.42 -7.30
CA ASN A 82 31.63 -15.26 -6.99
C ASN A 82 31.84 -14.37 -8.22
N TYR A 83 31.99 -13.06 -7.99
CA TYR A 83 32.44 -12.11 -9.00
C TYR A 83 33.52 -11.20 -8.44
N THR A 84 34.35 -10.66 -9.34
CA THR A 84 35.30 -9.60 -9.02
C THR A 84 35.47 -8.70 -10.24
N VAL A 85 35.19 -7.42 -10.07
CA VAL A 85 35.47 -6.37 -11.04
C VAL A 85 36.75 -5.67 -10.61
N THR A 86 37.75 -5.61 -11.49
CA THR A 86 39.06 -4.98 -11.23
C THR A 86 39.28 -3.78 -12.15
N ASP A 87 40.37 -3.06 -11.91
CA ASP A 87 40.85 -1.96 -12.76
C ASP A 87 39.81 -0.83 -12.89
N LEU A 88 38.98 -0.65 -11.87
CA LEU A 88 38.02 0.44 -11.83
C LEU A 88 38.79 1.76 -11.81
N PRO A 89 38.42 2.72 -12.67
CA PRO A 89 39.09 4.01 -12.69
C PRO A 89 38.89 4.72 -11.36
N ASN A 90 39.89 5.48 -10.92
CA ASN A 90 39.77 6.42 -9.80
C ASN A 90 38.70 7.46 -10.17
N ALA A 91 37.45 7.17 -9.84
CA ALA A 91 36.29 7.91 -10.30
C ALA A 91 35.28 8.14 -9.18
N THR A 92 34.28 8.91 -9.53
CA THR A 92 33.04 9.34 -8.87
C THR A 92 32.26 8.21 -8.17
N PRO A 93 31.16 8.51 -7.44
CA PRO A 93 30.24 7.47 -6.99
C PRO A 93 29.89 6.51 -8.13
N VAL A 94 29.83 5.21 -7.82
CA VAL A 94 29.55 4.15 -8.80
C VAL A 94 28.26 3.42 -8.49
N ILE A 95 27.63 2.87 -9.52
CA ILE A 95 26.50 1.96 -9.42
C ILE A 95 26.91 0.61 -9.94
N ILE A 96 26.67 -0.44 -9.16
CA ILE A 96 26.90 -1.82 -9.56
C ILE A 96 25.56 -2.40 -9.98
N ALA A 97 25.48 -3.00 -11.16
CA ALA A 97 24.31 -3.71 -11.62
C ALA A 97 24.58 -5.17 -11.95
N PHE A 98 23.54 -5.97 -11.78
CA PHE A 98 23.53 -7.40 -12.04
C PHE A 98 22.51 -7.69 -13.14
N GLU A 99 22.96 -8.33 -14.23
CA GLU A 99 22.19 -8.67 -15.42
C GLU A 99 22.25 -10.17 -15.68
N ASP A 100 21.10 -10.84 -15.69
CA ASP A 100 21.01 -12.24 -16.13
C ASP A 100 20.73 -12.31 -17.63
N LEU A 101 21.69 -12.81 -18.41
CA LEU A 101 21.56 -12.97 -19.86
C LEU A 101 20.62 -14.12 -20.26
N THR A 102 20.18 -14.95 -19.30
CA THR A 102 19.23 -16.04 -19.52
C THR A 102 17.77 -15.63 -19.32
N GLY A 103 17.52 -14.50 -18.64
CA GLY A 103 16.17 -13.96 -18.37
C GLY A 103 15.36 -14.75 -17.32
N VAL A 104 16.01 -15.55 -16.48
CA VAL A 104 15.38 -16.48 -15.53
C VAL A 104 15.24 -15.90 -14.12
N TYR A 105 16.09 -14.96 -13.72
CA TYR A 105 16.09 -14.35 -12.38
C TYR A 105 15.68 -12.86 -12.42
N ARG A 106 15.25 -12.27 -11.29
CA ARG A 106 15.01 -10.82 -11.05
C ARG A 106 15.17 -10.51 -9.55
N ASP A 107 15.44 -9.25 -9.19
CA ASP A 107 15.41 -8.76 -7.80
C ASP A 107 14.04 -8.16 -7.44
N GLN A 108 13.75 -8.05 -6.14
CA GLN A 108 12.60 -7.34 -5.55
C GLN A 108 12.75 -5.82 -5.52
N VAL A 109 13.93 -5.28 -5.82
CA VAL A 109 14.19 -3.85 -5.64
C VAL A 109 13.62 -3.03 -6.80
N TYR A 110 12.32 -2.75 -6.69
CA TYR A 110 11.67 -1.68 -7.43
C TYR A 110 12.36 -0.36 -7.08
N TRP A 111 13.08 0.19 -8.06
CA TRP A 111 13.34 1.62 -8.11
C TRP A 111 12.00 2.35 -8.27
N PHE A 112 11.52 3.01 -7.21
CA PHE A 112 11.08 4.42 -7.14
C PHE A 112 10.22 4.69 -5.87
N SER A 113 10.77 5.53 -4.98
CA SER A 113 10.11 6.34 -3.93
C SER A 113 9.02 5.68 -3.05
N GLY A 114 9.43 5.04 -1.94
CA GLY A 114 8.46 4.54 -0.95
C GLY A 114 8.94 3.78 0.30
N LEU A 115 10.22 3.37 0.40
CA LEU A 115 10.93 2.63 1.51
C LEU A 115 10.96 1.08 1.36
N PRO A 116 11.97 0.35 1.91
CA PRO A 116 13.14 0.78 2.69
C PRO A 116 14.51 0.47 2.04
N LEU A 117 15.51 1.21 2.52
CA LEU A 117 16.95 1.09 2.26
C LEU A 117 17.60 -0.17 2.89
N GLU A 118 16.80 -1.13 3.37
CA GLU A 118 17.30 -2.20 4.25
C GLU A 118 18.05 -3.32 3.51
N GLU A 119 17.86 -3.47 2.19
CA GLU A 119 18.64 -4.43 1.38
C GLU A 119 19.48 -3.77 0.26
N SER A 120 19.27 -2.49 -0.03
CA SER A 120 20.20 -1.73 -0.88
C SER A 120 21.36 -1.23 -0.02
N HIS A 121 22.46 -1.97 -0.01
CA HIS A 121 23.65 -1.60 0.75
C HIS A 121 24.28 -0.32 0.18
N ALA A 122 23.88 0.84 0.68
CA ALA A 122 24.61 2.08 0.46
C ALA A 122 25.88 2.07 1.33
N TYR A 123 27.01 1.70 0.75
CA TYR A 123 28.30 1.81 1.43
C TYR A 123 28.70 3.30 1.50
N LEU A 124 28.55 3.89 2.69
CA LEU A 124 28.83 5.31 2.98
C LEU A 124 30.22 5.55 3.61
N THR A 125 31.06 4.52 3.67
CA THR A 125 32.38 4.58 4.32
C THR A 125 33.50 4.86 3.32
N PRO A 126 34.61 5.50 3.74
CA PRO A 126 35.82 5.57 2.92
C PRO A 126 36.24 4.16 2.51
N VAL A 127 36.38 3.92 1.21
CA VAL A 127 36.93 2.67 0.70
C VAL A 127 38.39 2.94 0.33
N ASP A 128 39.30 2.24 1.00
CA ASP A 128 40.74 2.53 0.91
C ASP A 128 41.36 2.06 -0.41
N ASP A 129 40.83 1.00 -1.05
CA ASP A 129 41.23 0.57 -2.41
C ASP A 129 40.31 -0.54 -3.02
N ALA A 130 39.69 -1.39 -2.20
CA ALA A 130 38.86 -2.51 -2.65
C ALA A 130 37.61 -2.69 -1.78
N LEU A 131 36.47 -2.98 -2.41
CA LEU A 131 35.21 -3.28 -1.73
C LEU A 131 34.88 -4.77 -1.87
N THR A 132 34.88 -5.52 -0.77
CA THR A 132 34.63 -6.97 -0.76
C THR A 132 33.37 -7.30 0.04
N GLY A 133 32.71 -8.41 -0.27
CA GLY A 133 31.50 -8.86 0.44
C GLY A 133 30.23 -8.14 -0.02
N VAL A 134 30.22 -7.69 -1.28
CA VAL A 134 29.05 -7.12 -1.93
C VAL A 134 28.18 -8.28 -2.45
N ASP A 135 27.57 -9.00 -1.52
CA ASP A 135 26.76 -10.17 -1.84
C ASP A 135 25.33 -9.75 -2.25
N VAL A 136 24.75 -10.46 -3.23
CA VAL A 136 23.41 -10.22 -3.77
C VAL A 136 22.65 -11.53 -3.88
N TRP A 137 21.37 -11.49 -3.51
CA TRP A 137 20.45 -12.62 -3.66
C TRP A 137 19.43 -12.31 -4.75
N LEU A 138 19.39 -13.11 -5.82
CA LEU A 138 18.40 -12.97 -6.90
C LEU A 138 17.29 -14.01 -6.76
N ARG A 139 16.05 -13.65 -7.10
CA ARG A 139 14.89 -14.56 -7.11
C ARG A 139 14.59 -15.06 -8.53
N PRO A 140 14.06 -16.27 -8.72
CA PRO A 140 13.52 -16.68 -10.02
C PRO A 140 12.35 -15.79 -10.43
N ILE A 141 12.24 -15.44 -11.71
CA ILE A 141 11.10 -14.66 -12.23
C ILE A 141 9.77 -15.42 -12.03
N ALA A 142 9.80 -16.75 -12.09
CA ALA A 142 8.65 -17.60 -11.79
C ALA A 142 8.18 -17.48 -10.33
N ASP A 143 9.10 -17.28 -9.38
CA ASP A 143 8.77 -17.04 -7.98
C ASP A 143 8.31 -15.61 -7.75
N LEU A 144 8.79 -14.63 -8.52
CA LEU A 144 8.24 -13.25 -8.54
C LEU A 144 6.79 -13.22 -9.05
N ILE A 145 6.43 -14.13 -9.95
CA ILE A 145 5.07 -14.26 -10.49
C ILE A 145 4.19 -15.12 -9.55
N ALA A 146 4.74 -16.19 -8.95
CA ALA A 146 4.00 -17.07 -8.04
C ALA A 146 3.81 -16.47 -6.64
N ASN A 147 4.73 -15.61 -6.17
CA ASN A 147 4.66 -14.94 -4.88
C ASN A 147 3.92 -13.58 -4.98
N ARG A 148 2.86 -13.47 -5.77
CA ARG A 148 2.00 -12.28 -5.77
C ARG A 148 0.86 -12.38 -4.77
N VAL A 149 0.69 -13.52 -4.10
CA VAL A 149 -0.45 -13.75 -3.22
C VAL A 149 0.01 -14.37 -1.91
N TYR A 150 -0.23 -13.68 -0.80
CA TYR A 150 0.15 -14.15 0.52
C TYR A 150 -1.00 -14.04 1.49
N ARG A 151 -1.05 -14.95 2.45
CA ARG A 151 -2.03 -14.90 3.52
C ARG A 151 -1.44 -14.22 4.73
N VAL A 152 -2.12 -13.19 5.23
CA VAL A 152 -1.76 -12.48 6.45
C VAL A 152 -2.81 -12.79 7.51
N ALA A 153 -2.43 -13.62 8.48
CA ALA A 153 -3.35 -14.15 9.48
C ALA A 153 -2.66 -14.47 10.80
N GLY A 154 -3.40 -14.32 11.90
CA GLY A 154 -3.03 -14.85 13.20
C GLY A 154 -4.01 -15.91 13.72
N PRO A 155 -3.78 -16.43 14.93
CA PRO A 155 -4.65 -17.44 15.55
C PRO A 155 -6.06 -16.91 15.85
N ASP A 156 -6.22 -15.60 16.00
CA ASP A 156 -7.49 -14.91 16.18
C ASP A 156 -7.42 -13.49 15.55
N ARG A 157 -8.51 -12.71 15.68
CA ARG A 157 -8.59 -11.35 15.14
C ARG A 157 -7.51 -10.39 15.66
N TYR A 158 -7.04 -10.61 16.88
CA TYR A 158 -5.98 -9.78 17.47
C TYR A 158 -4.63 -10.14 16.84
N GLY A 159 -4.36 -11.44 16.75
CA GLY A 159 -3.19 -11.95 16.03
C GLY A 159 -3.17 -11.53 14.55
N THR A 160 -4.32 -11.55 13.86
CA THR A 160 -4.40 -11.07 12.48
C THR A 160 -4.10 -9.57 12.39
N SER A 161 -4.67 -8.73 13.27
CA SER A 161 -4.34 -7.29 13.26
C SER A 161 -2.85 -7.00 13.51
N ALA A 162 -2.20 -7.78 14.38
CA ALA A 162 -0.75 -7.68 14.60
C ALA A 162 0.06 -8.19 13.38
N ALA A 163 -0.39 -9.25 12.71
CA ALA A 163 0.25 -9.76 11.49
C ALA A 163 0.17 -8.74 10.34
N ILE A 164 -1.00 -8.10 10.17
CA ILE A 164 -1.19 -7.01 9.20
C ILE A 164 -0.26 -5.85 9.51
N SER A 165 -0.18 -5.44 10.78
CA SER A 165 0.77 -4.40 11.20
C SER A 165 2.21 -4.73 10.80
N LYS A 166 2.66 -5.97 10.98
CA LYS A 166 4.00 -6.42 10.58
C LYS A 166 4.23 -6.42 9.06
N SER A 167 3.21 -6.69 8.25
CA SER A 167 3.33 -6.69 6.79
C SER A 167 3.58 -5.27 6.24
N TYR A 168 2.98 -4.25 6.85
CA TYR A 168 3.01 -2.88 6.32
C TYR A 168 3.96 -1.93 7.04
N PHE A 169 4.21 -2.14 8.34
CA PHE A 169 4.89 -1.17 9.18
C PHE A 169 6.13 -1.77 9.82
N ALA A 170 7.32 -1.36 9.37
CA ALA A 170 8.57 -1.70 10.05
C ALA A 170 8.61 -1.07 11.46
N SER A 171 8.18 0.19 11.55
CA SER A 171 7.98 0.96 12.77
C SER A 171 6.78 1.90 12.61
N ALA A 172 6.24 2.39 13.74
CA ALA A 172 5.21 3.43 13.73
C ALA A 172 5.22 4.19 15.07
N ASP A 173 5.26 5.52 15.02
CA ASP A 173 5.23 6.36 16.23
C ASP A 173 3.86 6.32 16.93
N THR A 174 2.80 6.09 16.13
CA THR A 174 1.40 6.11 16.54
C THR A 174 0.73 4.77 16.24
N VAL A 175 -0.16 4.33 17.12
CA VAL A 175 -1.07 3.20 16.86
C VAL A 175 -2.53 3.64 17.04
N VAL A 176 -3.43 3.08 16.24
CA VAL A 176 -4.88 3.26 16.41
C VAL A 176 -5.44 2.01 17.07
N ILE A 177 -6.06 2.16 18.24
CA ILE A 177 -6.60 1.07 19.05
C ILE A 177 -8.12 1.04 18.92
N ALA A 178 -8.65 -0.07 18.41
CA ALA A 178 -10.09 -0.26 18.23
C ALA A 178 -10.58 -1.56 18.87
N SER A 179 -11.89 -1.63 19.16
CA SER A 179 -12.48 -2.85 19.71
C SER A 179 -12.52 -3.95 18.66
N GLY A 180 -11.94 -5.11 18.98
CA GLY A 180 -12.06 -6.29 18.13
C GLY A 180 -13.45 -6.94 18.20
N LEU A 181 -14.35 -6.54 19.10
CA LEU A 181 -15.67 -7.18 19.26
C LEU A 181 -16.82 -6.36 18.69
N GLY A 182 -16.61 -5.08 18.38
CA GLY A 182 -17.62 -4.20 17.80
C GLY A 182 -17.02 -3.28 16.75
N PHE A 183 -17.63 -3.25 15.56
CA PHE A 183 -17.13 -2.50 14.42
C PHE A 183 -17.51 -1.01 14.44
N ALA A 184 -18.64 -0.67 15.06
CA ALA A 184 -19.37 0.57 14.79
C ALA A 184 -18.54 1.84 15.03
N ASP A 185 -17.76 1.85 16.12
CA ASP A 185 -16.88 2.97 16.47
C ASP A 185 -15.64 3.05 15.55
N ALA A 186 -15.20 1.92 15.00
CA ALA A 186 -13.95 1.82 14.24
C ALA A 186 -14.10 2.10 12.74
N LEU A 187 -15.33 2.10 12.19
CA LEU A 187 -15.55 2.25 10.75
C LEU A 187 -14.99 3.56 10.16
N SER A 188 -14.90 4.61 10.97
CA SER A 188 -14.38 5.91 10.55
C SER A 188 -12.90 6.11 10.89
N ALA A 189 -12.20 5.09 11.39
CA ALA A 189 -10.83 5.21 11.90
C ALA A 189 -9.75 5.17 10.80
N ALA A 190 -10.05 4.58 9.63
CA ALA A 190 -9.12 4.46 8.51
C ALA A 190 -8.44 5.77 8.08
N PRO A 191 -9.14 6.91 7.89
CA PRO A 191 -8.46 8.15 7.51
C PRO A 191 -7.51 8.62 8.60
N LEU A 192 -7.87 8.50 9.88
CA LEU A 192 -7.00 8.87 10.99
C LEU A 192 -5.75 7.99 11.06
N ALA A 193 -5.92 6.69 10.82
CA ALA A 193 -4.80 5.74 10.73
C ALA A 193 -3.84 6.14 9.59
N GLY A 194 -4.37 6.40 8.40
CA GLY A 194 -3.58 6.75 7.22
C GLY A 194 -2.86 8.11 7.30
N VAL A 195 -3.45 9.12 7.92
CA VAL A 195 -2.77 10.43 8.10
C VAL A 195 -1.70 10.40 9.19
N ASN A 196 -1.78 9.46 10.14
CA ASN A 196 -0.77 9.27 11.20
C ASN A 196 0.23 8.14 10.89
N ASP A 197 0.14 7.53 9.71
CA ASP A 197 0.96 6.38 9.32
C ASP A 197 0.92 5.23 10.34
N ALA A 198 -0.26 4.96 10.87
CA ALA A 198 -0.47 4.11 12.01
C ALA A 198 -1.26 2.85 11.65
N PRO A 199 -0.89 1.67 12.16
CA PRO A 199 -1.73 0.48 12.05
C PRO A 199 -2.97 0.61 12.94
N ILE A 200 -4.08 -0.01 12.50
CA ILE A 200 -5.22 -0.27 13.37
C ILE A 200 -5.00 -1.61 14.07
N LEU A 201 -4.79 -1.58 15.38
CA LEU A 201 -4.64 -2.75 16.23
C LEU A 201 -5.91 -2.99 17.05
N LEU A 202 -6.30 -4.26 17.16
CA LEU A 202 -7.55 -4.64 17.82
C LEU A 202 -7.33 -5.06 19.26
N THR A 203 -8.26 -4.72 20.14
CA THR A 203 -8.21 -5.12 21.57
C THR A 203 -9.52 -5.75 22.05
N LYS A 204 -9.48 -6.46 23.18
CA LYS A 204 -10.72 -6.83 23.89
C LYS A 204 -11.22 -5.59 24.64
N PRO A 205 -12.53 -5.44 24.89
CA PRO A 205 -13.06 -4.27 25.59
C PRO A 205 -12.39 -4.00 26.95
N THR A 206 -11.99 -5.06 27.66
CA THR A 206 -11.44 -4.98 29.02
C THR A 206 -10.02 -5.51 29.16
N ALA A 207 -9.34 -5.85 28.07
CA ALA A 207 -7.99 -6.40 28.13
C ALA A 207 -7.22 -6.21 26.82
N LEU A 208 -6.04 -5.63 26.88
CA LEU A 208 -5.05 -5.63 25.82
C LEU A 208 -4.46 -7.04 25.68
N PRO A 209 -4.65 -7.75 24.55
CA PRO A 209 -3.99 -9.03 24.32
C PRO A 209 -2.47 -8.84 24.25
N ASP A 210 -1.70 -9.80 24.77
CA ASP A 210 -0.24 -9.69 24.80
C ASP A 210 0.37 -9.53 23.40
N VAL A 211 -0.15 -10.25 22.40
CA VAL A 211 0.28 -10.12 21.00
C VAL A 211 0.18 -8.68 20.45
N ILE A 212 -0.75 -7.88 20.99
CA ILE A 212 -0.90 -6.46 20.61
C ILE A 212 0.07 -5.60 21.39
N GLY A 213 0.27 -5.89 22.68
CA GLY A 213 1.30 -5.22 23.48
C GLY A 213 2.70 -5.40 22.90
N ASP A 214 3.02 -6.63 22.49
CA ASP A 214 4.31 -6.96 21.88
C ASP A 214 4.48 -6.30 20.50
N GLU A 215 3.39 -6.15 19.74
CA GLU A 215 3.41 -5.43 18.46
C GLU A 215 3.61 -3.93 18.64
N ILE A 216 2.98 -3.33 19.65
CA ILE A 216 3.21 -1.92 20.03
C ILE A 216 4.68 -1.68 20.37
N GLU A 217 5.30 -2.59 21.14
CA GLU A 217 6.71 -2.52 21.49
C GLU A 217 7.62 -2.69 20.27
N ARG A 218 7.29 -3.63 19.36
CA ARG A 218 8.04 -3.84 18.11
C ARG A 218 8.02 -2.61 17.21
N LEU A 219 6.87 -1.95 17.10
CA LEU A 219 6.72 -0.71 16.31
C LEU A 219 7.50 0.47 16.89
N GLY A 220 7.83 0.43 18.19
CA GLY A 220 8.39 1.57 18.91
C GLY A 220 7.37 2.67 19.17
N ALA A 221 6.07 2.35 19.14
CA ALA A 221 5.01 3.35 19.24
C ALA A 221 5.00 4.03 20.62
N THR A 222 4.79 5.34 20.62
CA THR A 222 4.72 6.16 21.84
C THR A 222 3.39 6.90 21.98
N HIS A 223 2.60 6.94 20.91
CA HIS A 223 1.30 7.59 20.83
C HIS A 223 0.21 6.58 20.50
N ALA A 224 -0.98 6.73 21.10
CA ALA A 224 -2.13 5.92 20.74
C ALA A 224 -3.42 6.74 20.62
N TYR A 225 -4.18 6.48 19.56
CA TYR A 225 -5.59 6.89 19.46
C TYR A 225 -6.49 5.73 19.84
N ILE A 226 -7.25 5.86 20.93
CA ILE A 226 -8.29 4.88 21.28
C ILE A 226 -9.59 5.30 20.62
N ILE A 227 -10.13 4.45 19.74
CA ILE A 227 -11.39 4.68 19.05
C ILE A 227 -12.54 4.04 19.81
N GLY A 228 -13.54 4.86 20.16
CA GLY A 228 -14.73 4.46 20.89
C GLY A 228 -14.69 4.81 22.38
N SER A 229 -15.88 4.71 22.99
CA SER A 229 -16.07 5.00 24.41
C SER A 229 -15.38 3.99 25.32
N THR A 230 -15.42 4.22 26.64
CA THR A 230 -14.93 3.28 27.65
C THR A 230 -15.68 1.95 27.66
N VAL A 231 -16.87 1.87 27.04
CA VAL A 231 -17.61 0.61 26.85
C VAL A 231 -16.96 -0.23 25.75
N ALA A 232 -16.52 0.41 24.67
CA ALA A 232 -15.88 -0.27 23.53
C ALA A 232 -14.43 -0.66 23.85
N VAL A 233 -13.69 0.24 24.48
CA VAL A 233 -12.30 0.05 24.94
C VAL A 233 -12.15 0.72 26.31
N SER A 234 -12.16 -0.06 27.37
CA SER A 234 -12.14 0.42 28.76
C SER A 234 -10.84 1.12 29.15
N ASP A 235 -10.87 1.80 30.29
CA ASP A 235 -9.67 2.43 30.86
C ASP A 235 -8.65 1.40 31.40
N VAL A 236 -9.04 0.14 31.56
CA VAL A 236 -8.09 -0.96 31.83
C VAL A 236 -7.15 -1.12 30.64
N VAL A 237 -7.68 -1.14 29.41
CA VAL A 237 -6.86 -1.20 28.20
C VAL A 237 -5.97 0.05 28.10
N LYS A 238 -6.51 1.24 28.39
CA LYS A 238 -5.71 2.48 28.43
C LYS A 238 -4.52 2.36 29.39
N ALA A 239 -4.74 1.85 30.60
CA ALA A 239 -3.66 1.64 31.57
C ALA A 239 -2.64 0.61 31.10
N GLN A 240 -3.08 -0.47 30.43
CA GLN A 240 -2.20 -1.49 29.84
C GLN A 240 -1.36 -0.93 28.69
N LEU A 241 -1.91 -0.03 27.85
CA LEU A 241 -1.15 0.68 26.81
C LEU A 241 -0.04 1.54 27.43
N THR A 242 -0.35 2.29 28.50
CA THR A 242 0.67 3.07 29.22
C THR A 242 1.77 2.17 29.82
N ALA A 243 1.40 1.02 30.38
CA ALA A 243 2.37 0.06 30.91
C ALA A 243 3.29 -0.53 29.82
N ARG A 244 2.85 -0.54 28.56
CA ARG A 244 3.61 -0.99 27.38
C ARG A 244 4.40 0.13 26.68
N GLY A 245 4.53 1.31 27.31
CA GLY A 245 5.39 2.40 26.82
C GLY A 245 4.67 3.51 26.05
N ILE A 246 3.34 3.45 25.88
CA ILE A 246 2.59 4.55 25.28
C ILE A 246 2.52 5.73 26.26
N THR A 247 3.11 6.87 25.89
CA THR A 247 3.20 8.06 26.74
C THR A 247 2.09 9.06 26.47
N SER A 248 1.54 9.07 25.26
CA SER A 248 0.44 9.96 24.86
C SER A 248 -0.76 9.15 24.37
N ILE A 249 -1.91 9.31 25.01
CA ILE A 249 -3.14 8.58 24.65
C ILE A 249 -4.29 9.56 24.48
N THR A 250 -4.84 9.60 23.27
CA THR A 250 -6.03 10.37 22.92
C THR A 250 -7.21 9.42 22.70
N ARG A 251 -8.31 9.60 23.43
CA ARG A 251 -9.53 8.84 23.20
C ARG A 251 -10.48 9.65 22.31
N LEU A 252 -10.94 9.03 21.23
CA LEU A 252 -11.93 9.56 20.30
C LEU A 252 -13.15 8.65 20.37
N GLY A 253 -14.11 8.98 21.22
CA GLY A 253 -15.28 8.16 21.49
C GLY A 253 -16.47 8.98 21.96
N GLY A 254 -17.60 8.80 21.30
CA GLY A 254 -18.85 9.47 21.63
C GLY A 254 -19.89 8.55 22.27
N ALA A 255 -21.10 9.08 22.48
CA ALA A 255 -22.23 8.31 23.00
C ALA A 255 -22.74 7.24 22.01
N ASN A 256 -22.37 7.36 20.74
CA ASN A 256 -22.73 6.46 19.66
C ASN A 256 -21.67 6.55 18.54
N ARG A 257 -21.75 5.65 17.56
CA ARG A 257 -20.84 5.57 16.41
C ARG A 257 -20.71 6.85 15.58
N TYR A 258 -21.77 7.66 15.52
CA TYR A 258 -21.79 8.91 14.75
C TYR A 258 -21.04 10.02 15.51
N ALA A 259 -21.19 10.06 16.83
CA ALA A 259 -20.42 10.91 17.72
C ALA A 259 -18.94 10.50 17.76
N THR A 260 -18.63 9.20 17.71
CA THR A 260 -17.26 8.70 17.56
C THR A 260 -16.68 9.14 16.22
N ALA A 261 -17.40 8.96 15.12
CA ALA A 261 -16.96 9.39 13.79
C ALA A 261 -16.71 10.90 13.72
N GLU A 262 -17.59 11.72 14.29
CA GLU A 262 -17.40 13.18 14.39
C GLU A 262 -16.07 13.52 15.09
N GLN A 263 -15.75 12.88 16.22
CA GLN A 263 -14.49 13.11 16.92
C GLN A 263 -13.27 12.66 16.12
N VAL A 264 -13.38 11.55 15.38
CA VAL A 264 -12.30 11.09 14.50
C VAL A 264 -12.05 12.11 13.37
N ILE A 265 -13.11 12.65 12.78
CA ILE A 265 -13.00 13.68 11.74
C ILE A 265 -12.34 14.94 12.29
N TYR A 266 -12.71 15.38 13.49
CA TYR A 266 -12.10 16.56 14.13
C TYR A 266 -10.65 16.34 14.58
N ALA A 267 -10.19 15.09 14.69
CA ALA A 267 -8.81 14.77 14.97
C ALA A 267 -7.92 14.73 13.73
N LEU A 268 -8.49 14.79 12.52
CA LEU A 268 -7.69 14.88 11.29
C LEU A 268 -6.99 16.25 11.21
N PRO A 269 -5.75 16.32 10.67
CA PRO A 269 -5.03 17.58 10.52
C PRO A 269 -5.80 18.58 9.63
N ALA A 270 -5.69 19.88 9.96
CA ALA A 270 -6.50 20.93 9.34
C ALA A 270 -6.26 21.06 7.83
N GLU A 271 -5.02 20.79 7.38
CA GLU A 271 -4.61 20.79 5.98
C GLU A 271 -5.41 19.83 5.11
N TYR A 272 -5.95 18.74 5.67
CA TYR A 272 -6.81 17.80 4.94
C TYR A 272 -8.19 18.37 4.62
N PHE A 273 -8.53 19.54 5.19
CA PHE A 273 -9.80 20.22 4.92
C PHE A 273 -9.62 21.49 4.07
N GLU A 274 -8.38 21.95 3.85
CA GLU A 274 -8.12 23.15 3.04
C GLU A 274 -8.59 22.95 1.59
N GLY A 275 -9.27 23.95 1.04
CA GLY A 275 -9.83 23.90 -0.31
C GLY A 275 -11.03 22.95 -0.49
N GLY A 276 -11.56 22.40 0.60
CA GLY A 276 -12.65 21.43 0.60
C GLY A 276 -12.14 19.99 0.45
N THR A 277 -12.56 19.13 1.38
CA THR A 277 -12.35 17.67 1.33
C THR A 277 -13.56 16.94 0.75
N ILE A 278 -13.40 15.67 0.38
CA ILE A 278 -14.45 14.82 -0.17
C ILE A 278 -14.69 13.64 0.78
N PRO A 279 -15.67 13.71 1.69
CA PRO A 279 -15.93 12.60 2.58
C PRO A 279 -16.65 11.45 1.86
N PHE A 280 -16.34 10.22 2.26
CA PHE A 280 -17.18 9.07 1.99
C PHE A 280 -18.40 9.09 2.90
N VAL A 281 -19.59 8.79 2.38
CA VAL A 281 -20.84 8.69 3.11
C VAL A 281 -21.29 7.23 3.10
N CYS A 282 -21.23 6.61 4.27
CA CYS A 282 -21.56 5.20 4.48
C CYS A 282 -22.60 5.07 5.60
N ARG A 283 -23.40 4.00 5.60
CA ARG A 283 -24.25 3.69 6.76
C ARG A 283 -23.41 3.16 7.94
N GLY A 284 -23.74 3.57 9.17
CA GLY A 284 -22.98 3.20 10.38
C GLY A 284 -23.51 1.96 11.13
N ASP A 285 -24.60 1.36 10.66
CA ASP A 285 -25.20 0.14 11.23
C ASP A 285 -24.88 -1.13 10.42
N SER A 286 -24.17 -0.98 9.30
CA SER A 286 -23.49 -2.04 8.55
C SER A 286 -22.03 -1.62 8.34
N PHE A 287 -21.14 -2.57 8.08
CA PHE A 287 -19.70 -2.30 8.01
C PHE A 287 -19.14 -2.31 6.58
N ALA A 288 -19.66 -3.15 5.69
CA ALA A 288 -18.93 -3.55 4.50
C ALA A 288 -18.59 -2.38 3.55
N ASP A 289 -19.52 -1.43 3.39
CA ASP A 289 -19.31 -0.24 2.54
C ASP A 289 -18.18 0.66 3.08
N ALA A 290 -18.14 0.88 4.40
CA ALA A 290 -17.07 1.64 5.04
C ALA A 290 -15.73 0.91 5.01
N LEU A 291 -15.73 -0.43 5.14
CA LEU A 291 -14.51 -1.23 5.02
C LEU A 291 -13.94 -1.16 3.60
N ALA A 292 -14.79 -1.27 2.58
CA ALA A 292 -14.37 -1.14 1.18
C ALA A 292 -13.77 0.25 0.86
N ALA A 293 -14.29 1.31 1.48
CA ALA A 293 -13.76 2.66 1.34
C ALA A 293 -12.47 2.91 2.15
N SER A 294 -12.14 2.04 3.11
CA SER A 294 -11.06 2.28 4.09
C SER A 294 -9.68 2.49 3.48
N PRO A 295 -9.21 1.71 2.47
CA PRO A 295 -7.90 1.93 1.86
C PRO A 295 -7.77 3.31 1.21
N ILE A 296 -8.77 3.69 0.41
CA ILE A 296 -8.79 4.96 -0.31
C ILE A 296 -8.88 6.13 0.69
N SER A 297 -9.72 5.97 1.72
CA SER A 297 -9.86 6.91 2.83
C SER A 297 -8.55 7.12 3.60
N ALA A 298 -7.84 6.04 3.92
CA ALA A 298 -6.53 6.08 4.58
C ALA A 298 -5.45 6.71 3.69
N HIS A 299 -5.42 6.37 2.41
CA HIS A 299 -4.41 6.85 1.47
C HIS A 299 -4.48 8.37 1.25
N TYR A 300 -5.68 8.88 0.95
CA TYR A 300 -5.90 10.30 0.65
C TYR A 300 -6.28 11.13 1.88
N GLY A 301 -6.48 10.50 3.04
CA GLY A 301 -7.00 11.16 4.24
C GLY A 301 -8.44 11.66 4.08
N LEU A 302 -9.26 10.99 3.27
CA LEU A 302 -10.66 11.38 3.03
C LEU A 302 -11.54 10.94 4.20
N PRO A 303 -12.29 11.85 4.85
CA PRO A 303 -13.11 11.49 6.01
C PRO A 303 -14.20 10.46 5.67
N ILE A 304 -14.62 9.66 6.65
CA ILE A 304 -15.79 8.77 6.53
C ILE A 304 -16.91 9.32 7.41
N LEU A 305 -17.97 9.84 6.78
CA LEU A 305 -19.23 10.23 7.41
C LEU A 305 -20.15 9.02 7.54
N LEU A 306 -20.59 8.76 8.77
CA LEU A 306 -21.53 7.69 9.05
C LEU A 306 -22.97 8.23 9.13
N THR A 307 -23.91 7.58 8.44
CA THR A 307 -25.35 7.90 8.48
C THR A 307 -26.18 6.69 8.91
N THR A 308 -27.49 6.87 9.03
CA THR A 308 -28.41 5.72 8.88
C THR A 308 -28.86 5.66 7.42
N THR A 309 -29.66 4.66 7.04
CA THR A 309 -30.19 4.58 5.68
C THR A 309 -30.94 5.84 5.23
N THR A 310 -31.74 6.44 6.12
CA THR A 310 -32.65 7.55 5.74
C THR A 310 -32.44 8.84 6.50
N LYS A 311 -31.63 8.85 7.55
CA LYS A 311 -31.41 10.02 8.39
C LYS A 311 -29.94 10.33 8.55
N VAL A 312 -29.59 11.62 8.40
CA VAL A 312 -28.32 12.20 8.83
C VAL A 312 -28.38 12.45 10.34
N PRO A 313 -27.58 11.73 11.16
CA PRO A 313 -27.44 12.02 12.58
C PRO A 313 -26.94 13.44 12.83
N VAL A 314 -27.23 13.99 14.01
CA VAL A 314 -26.86 15.39 14.32
C VAL A 314 -25.34 15.58 14.35
N GLU A 315 -24.62 14.55 14.79
CA GLU A 315 -23.16 14.50 14.82
C GLU A 315 -22.57 14.51 13.40
N THR A 316 -23.17 13.72 12.51
CA THR A 316 -22.80 13.69 11.08
C THR A 316 -23.08 15.02 10.41
N ALA A 317 -24.19 15.68 10.73
CA ALA A 317 -24.53 17.01 10.19
C ALA A 317 -23.51 18.08 10.65
N ARG A 318 -23.05 18.03 11.91
CA ARG A 318 -22.01 18.94 12.42
C ARG A 318 -20.64 18.68 11.78
N ALA A 319 -20.27 17.42 11.59
CA ALA A 319 -19.05 17.06 10.87
C ALA A 319 -19.12 17.52 9.40
N TRP A 320 -20.27 17.34 8.74
CA TRP A 320 -20.49 17.83 7.38
C TRP A 320 -20.38 19.35 7.30
N LYS A 321 -21.10 20.08 8.17
CA LYS A 321 -21.02 21.53 8.23
C LYS A 321 -19.58 22.02 8.44
N TYR A 322 -18.81 21.37 9.31
CA TYR A 322 -17.40 21.71 9.54
C TYR A 322 -16.55 21.65 8.27
N MET A 323 -16.84 20.68 7.39
CA MET A 323 -16.16 20.51 6.09
C MET A 323 -16.67 21.53 5.06
N VAL A 324 -17.98 21.77 5.00
CA VAL A 324 -18.58 22.79 4.10
C VAL A 324 -18.06 24.19 4.41
N ASP A 325 -17.94 24.54 5.69
CA ASP A 325 -17.36 25.81 6.13
C ASP A 325 -15.88 25.99 5.70
N ARG A 326 -15.24 24.92 5.21
CA ARG A 326 -13.87 24.89 4.67
C ARG A 326 -13.82 24.63 3.16
N GLY A 327 -14.96 24.68 2.49
CA GLY A 327 -15.07 24.60 1.03
C GLY A 327 -15.48 23.25 0.46
N SER A 328 -15.87 22.28 1.29
CA SER A 328 -16.45 21.03 0.78
C SER A 328 -17.81 21.24 0.16
N ASP A 329 -17.97 20.75 -1.06
CA ASP A 329 -19.20 20.80 -1.87
C ASP A 329 -19.46 19.47 -2.59
N LEU A 330 -18.70 18.42 -2.26
CA LEU A 330 -18.71 17.12 -2.92
C LEU A 330 -18.65 15.99 -1.89
N VAL A 331 -19.43 14.93 -2.09
CA VAL A 331 -19.38 13.68 -1.31
C VAL A 331 -19.30 12.44 -2.19
N PHE A 332 -18.66 11.38 -1.67
CA PHE A 332 -18.68 10.05 -2.27
C PHE A 332 -19.64 9.14 -1.50
N VAL A 333 -20.76 8.76 -2.09
CA VAL A 333 -21.72 7.85 -1.45
C VAL A 333 -21.32 6.42 -1.73
N VAL A 334 -21.17 5.60 -0.69
CA VAL A 334 -20.86 4.18 -0.83
C VAL A 334 -22.05 3.34 -0.41
N GLY A 335 -22.54 2.53 -1.35
CA GLY A 335 -23.74 1.72 -1.22
C GLY A 335 -24.91 2.26 -2.06
N SER A 336 -25.87 1.39 -2.34
CA SER A 336 -27.07 1.71 -3.10
C SER A 336 -28.00 2.67 -2.32
N GLU A 337 -29.07 3.16 -2.97
CA GLU A 337 -30.09 3.97 -2.30
C GLU A 337 -30.73 3.23 -1.10
N GLN A 338 -30.80 1.90 -1.14
CA GLN A 338 -31.28 1.09 -0.01
C GLN A 338 -30.30 1.06 1.17
N ALA A 339 -29.02 1.36 0.94
CA ALA A 339 -28.00 1.49 1.98
C ALA A 339 -27.91 2.94 2.49
N VAL A 340 -27.82 3.91 1.57
CA VAL A 340 -27.77 5.35 1.83
C VAL A 340 -28.74 6.03 0.86
N SER A 341 -29.94 6.35 1.36
CA SER A 341 -31.02 6.91 0.54
C SER A 341 -30.71 8.33 0.09
N ASP A 342 -31.37 8.74 -0.98
CA ASP A 342 -31.28 10.06 -1.56
C ASP A 342 -31.77 11.19 -0.63
N ASN A 343 -32.59 10.86 0.38
CA ASN A 343 -32.90 11.80 1.45
C ASN A 343 -31.65 12.27 2.21
N ILE A 344 -30.62 11.43 2.32
CA ILE A 344 -29.33 11.83 2.88
C ILE A 344 -28.70 12.93 2.04
N LEU A 345 -28.65 12.75 0.71
CA LEU A 345 -28.08 13.72 -0.22
C LEU A 345 -28.85 15.04 -0.17
N GLY A 346 -30.19 15.01 -0.15
CA GLY A 346 -31.00 16.23 0.02
C GLY A 346 -30.73 16.98 1.34
N VAL A 347 -30.50 16.26 2.45
CA VAL A 347 -30.10 16.90 3.71
C VAL A 347 -28.71 17.49 3.62
N LEU A 348 -27.73 16.79 3.04
CA LEU A 348 -26.36 17.29 2.90
C LEU A 348 -26.29 18.51 1.97
N ASP A 349 -27.05 18.49 0.87
CA ASP A 349 -27.18 19.59 -0.10
C ASP A 349 -27.70 20.87 0.53
N SER A 350 -28.62 20.77 1.51
CA SER A 350 -29.13 21.95 2.23
C SER A 350 -28.05 22.75 2.99
N TYR A 351 -26.86 22.19 3.20
CA TYR A 351 -25.72 22.90 3.79
C TYR A 351 -24.83 23.58 2.76
N VAL A 352 -24.93 23.23 1.46
CA VAL A 352 -24.01 23.66 0.40
C VAL A 352 -24.68 24.69 -0.52
N PRO A 353 -24.38 26.00 -0.37
CA PRO A 353 -25.06 27.04 -1.15
C PRO A 353 -24.85 26.94 -2.67
N SER A 354 -23.72 26.37 -3.11
CA SER A 354 -23.37 26.17 -4.53
C SER A 354 -24.03 24.94 -5.17
N GLY A 355 -24.78 24.16 -4.38
CA GLY A 355 -25.25 22.82 -4.72
C GLY A 355 -24.19 21.77 -4.45
N LEU A 356 -24.64 20.61 -3.96
CA LEU A 356 -23.83 19.45 -3.67
C LEU A 356 -23.55 18.65 -4.94
N TYR A 357 -22.28 18.35 -5.19
CA TYR A 357 -21.87 17.31 -6.11
C TYR A 357 -21.82 15.96 -5.39
N PHE A 358 -22.05 14.88 -6.12
CA PHE A 358 -21.85 13.55 -5.56
C PHE A 358 -21.42 12.54 -6.62
N ALA A 359 -20.75 11.48 -6.17
CA ALA A 359 -20.59 10.25 -6.92
C ALA A 359 -21.07 9.09 -6.05
N ARG A 360 -21.81 8.14 -6.63
CA ARG A 360 -22.31 6.96 -5.92
C ARG A 360 -21.60 5.70 -6.43
N PHE A 361 -20.93 5.00 -5.52
CA PHE A 361 -20.30 3.70 -5.77
C PHE A 361 -21.15 2.62 -5.13
N ALA A 362 -21.80 1.79 -5.93
CA ALA A 362 -22.79 0.85 -5.44
C ALA A 362 -22.92 -0.37 -6.35
N GLY A 363 -23.22 -1.52 -5.73
CA GLY A 363 -23.65 -2.72 -6.42
C GLY A 363 -24.87 -3.37 -5.74
N PRO A 364 -25.38 -4.48 -6.29
CA PRO A 364 -26.51 -5.22 -5.71
C PRO A 364 -26.23 -5.77 -4.30
N ASP A 365 -24.96 -5.93 -3.92
CA ASP A 365 -24.54 -6.35 -2.60
C ASP A 365 -23.21 -5.69 -2.17
N ARG A 366 -22.70 -6.10 -1.00
CA ARG A 366 -21.47 -5.57 -0.41
C ARG A 366 -20.21 -5.86 -1.22
N TYR A 367 -20.20 -6.96 -1.97
CA TYR A 367 -19.03 -7.39 -2.74
C TYR A 367 -18.98 -6.61 -4.05
N ALA A 368 -20.13 -6.45 -4.72
CA ALA A 368 -20.25 -5.61 -5.90
C ALA A 368 -19.98 -4.12 -5.61
N THR A 369 -20.37 -3.63 -4.41
CA THR A 369 -20.05 -2.26 -3.97
C THR A 369 -18.54 -2.07 -3.78
N ALA A 370 -17.85 -3.06 -3.18
CA ALA A 370 -16.40 -3.03 -3.06
C ALA A 370 -15.70 -3.08 -4.44
N TYR A 371 -16.20 -3.90 -5.37
CA TYR A 371 -15.73 -3.91 -6.76
C TYR A 371 -15.90 -2.54 -7.44
N SER A 372 -17.07 -1.91 -7.33
CA SER A 372 -17.33 -0.59 -7.91
C SER A 372 -16.31 0.45 -7.43
N LEU A 373 -16.04 0.52 -6.12
CA LEU A 373 -15.01 1.41 -5.57
C LEU A 373 -13.63 1.10 -6.15
N ALA A 374 -13.20 -0.17 -6.11
CA ALA A 374 -11.88 -0.56 -6.60
C ALA A 374 -11.70 -0.21 -8.08
N THR A 375 -12.71 -0.40 -8.94
CA THR A 375 -12.59 -0.06 -10.36
C THR A 375 -12.64 1.43 -10.66
N SER A 376 -13.27 2.24 -9.81
CA SER A 376 -13.41 3.69 -10.06
C SER A 376 -12.17 4.49 -9.67
N PHE A 377 -11.36 3.97 -8.76
CA PHE A 377 -10.16 4.65 -8.25
C PHE A 377 -8.85 3.99 -8.73
N GLY A 378 -8.93 2.77 -9.29
CA GLY A 378 -7.78 2.02 -9.81
C GLY A 378 -7.37 2.44 -11.23
N PRO A 379 -6.46 1.67 -11.87
CA PRO A 379 -5.99 0.34 -11.46
C PRO A 379 -5.04 0.35 -10.25
N TRP A 380 -4.92 -0.80 -9.58
CA TRP A 380 -4.10 -0.98 -8.37
C TRP A 380 -3.00 -2.02 -8.55
N ASP A 381 -1.81 -1.71 -8.04
CA ASP A 381 -0.66 -2.61 -7.96
C ASP A 381 -0.63 -3.42 -6.65
N ILE A 382 -1.24 -2.90 -5.58
CA ILE A 382 -1.37 -3.57 -4.29
C ILE A 382 -2.86 -3.75 -3.96
N MET A 383 -3.23 -4.97 -3.62
CA MET A 383 -4.59 -5.34 -3.28
C MET A 383 -4.63 -6.14 -1.99
N GLY A 384 -5.73 -6.01 -1.25
CA GLY A 384 -6.08 -7.00 -0.24
C GLY A 384 -7.42 -7.67 -0.53
N LEU A 385 -7.55 -8.89 -0.04
CA LEU A 385 -8.76 -9.70 -0.10
C LEU A 385 -9.17 -10.06 1.32
N ALA A 386 -10.36 -9.66 1.73
CA ALA A 386 -10.91 -10.00 3.03
C ALA A 386 -12.31 -10.59 2.91
N SER A 387 -12.73 -11.29 3.96
CA SER A 387 -14.12 -11.74 4.07
C SER A 387 -15.04 -10.53 4.23
N GLY A 388 -16.11 -10.44 3.44
CA GLY A 388 -17.18 -9.49 3.68
C GLY A 388 -18.21 -9.97 4.71
N ALA A 389 -18.06 -11.18 5.26
CA ALA A 389 -18.98 -11.77 6.23
C ALA A 389 -18.68 -11.37 7.69
N ASP A 390 -17.43 -10.99 7.99
CA ASP A 390 -17.00 -10.43 9.28
C ASP A 390 -16.15 -9.17 9.01
N PHE A 391 -15.88 -8.38 10.04
CA PHE A 391 -15.22 -7.06 9.91
C PHE A 391 -13.74 -6.96 10.33
N PRO A 392 -13.21 -7.72 11.32
CA PRO A 392 -11.93 -7.37 11.96
C PRO A 392 -10.73 -7.36 11.02
N ASP A 393 -10.68 -8.35 10.12
CA ASP A 393 -9.57 -8.55 9.18
C ASP A 393 -9.58 -7.44 8.11
N ALA A 394 -10.75 -7.13 7.55
CA ALA A 394 -10.92 -6.04 6.58
C ALA A 394 -10.74 -4.65 7.20
N LEU A 395 -11.10 -4.45 8.48
CA LEU A 395 -10.89 -3.19 9.18
C LEU A 395 -9.40 -2.86 9.34
N SER A 396 -8.62 -3.84 9.79
CA SER A 396 -7.18 -3.66 10.01
C SER A 396 -6.43 -3.62 8.67
N GLY A 397 -6.74 -4.56 7.77
CA GLY A 397 -6.11 -4.68 6.46
C GLY A 397 -6.47 -3.53 5.52
N GLY A 398 -7.73 -3.09 5.52
CA GLY A 398 -8.19 -1.97 4.70
C GLY A 398 -7.45 -0.67 5.02
N ALA A 399 -7.30 -0.34 6.30
CA ALA A 399 -6.54 0.85 6.69
C ALA A 399 -5.04 0.71 6.37
N ALA A 400 -4.47 -0.49 6.58
CA ALA A 400 -3.06 -0.75 6.29
C ALA A 400 -2.75 -0.68 4.78
N LEU A 401 -3.62 -1.19 3.90
CA LEU A 401 -3.48 -1.05 2.45
C LEU A 401 -3.35 0.41 1.99
N GLY A 402 -4.03 1.34 2.67
CA GLY A 402 -3.92 2.76 2.36
C GLY A 402 -2.52 3.33 2.56
N HIS A 403 -1.68 2.69 3.39
CA HIS A 403 -0.27 3.06 3.59
C HIS A 403 0.52 3.00 2.27
N TRP A 404 0.25 1.99 1.42
CA TRP A 404 0.89 1.82 0.12
C TRP A 404 0.00 2.22 -1.07
N GLY A 405 -1.21 2.73 -0.83
CA GLY A 405 -2.13 3.14 -1.89
C GLY A 405 -2.81 1.98 -2.61
N GLY A 406 -3.14 0.91 -1.89
CA GLY A 406 -3.87 -0.23 -2.44
C GLY A 406 -5.39 -0.15 -2.32
N CYS A 407 -6.08 -1.19 -2.78
CA CYS A 407 -7.53 -1.36 -2.62
C CYS A 407 -7.90 -2.67 -1.91
N LEU A 408 -9.15 -2.72 -1.41
CA LEU A 408 -9.69 -3.87 -0.69
C LEU A 408 -10.85 -4.49 -1.47
N ALA A 409 -10.67 -5.74 -1.90
CA ALA A 409 -11.74 -6.59 -2.36
C ALA A 409 -12.39 -7.33 -1.18
N LEU A 410 -13.72 -7.34 -1.13
CA LEU A 410 -14.48 -8.16 -0.19
C LEU A 410 -14.98 -9.41 -0.91
N SER A 411 -14.98 -10.54 -0.21
CA SER A 411 -15.39 -11.83 -0.77
C SER A 411 -16.20 -12.68 0.20
N MET A 412 -16.94 -13.67 -0.32
CA MET A 412 -17.52 -14.69 0.54
C MET A 412 -16.42 -15.63 1.07
N PRO A 413 -16.59 -16.27 2.23
CA PRO A 413 -15.58 -17.18 2.78
C PRO A 413 -15.12 -18.27 1.81
N ASP A 414 -16.03 -18.85 1.03
CA ASP A 414 -15.82 -20.05 0.21
C ASP A 414 -15.92 -19.81 -1.30
N TYR A 415 -16.19 -18.57 -1.73
CA TYR A 415 -16.34 -18.25 -3.15
C TYR A 415 -15.99 -16.79 -3.44
N LEU A 416 -15.27 -16.56 -4.55
CA LEU A 416 -15.05 -15.22 -5.07
C LEU A 416 -16.35 -14.79 -5.75
N THR A 417 -17.08 -13.85 -5.14
CA THR A 417 -18.22 -13.14 -5.76
C THR A 417 -17.87 -11.67 -5.90
N TYR A 418 -17.91 -11.13 -7.12
CA TYR A 418 -17.40 -9.81 -7.51
C TYR A 418 -15.91 -9.54 -7.25
N SER A 419 -15.30 -10.13 -6.22
CA SER A 419 -13.86 -10.08 -5.95
C SER A 419 -13.03 -10.64 -7.12
N GLU A 420 -13.55 -11.63 -7.83
CA GLU A 420 -13.02 -12.16 -9.09
C GLU A 420 -12.98 -11.08 -10.17
N ASN A 421 -14.02 -10.25 -10.29
CA ASN A 421 -14.02 -9.15 -11.23
C ASN A 421 -13.02 -8.07 -10.81
N THR A 422 -12.88 -7.80 -9.50
CA THR A 422 -11.85 -6.89 -9.01
C THR A 422 -10.45 -7.41 -9.34
N LEU A 423 -10.20 -8.69 -9.11
CA LEU A 423 -8.93 -9.35 -9.40
C LEU A 423 -8.66 -9.43 -10.90
N GLU A 424 -9.66 -9.66 -11.74
CA GLU A 424 -9.51 -9.67 -13.20
C GLU A 424 -9.22 -8.27 -13.75
N HIS A 425 -9.95 -7.25 -13.27
CA HIS A 425 -9.77 -5.87 -13.69
C HIS A 425 -8.38 -5.33 -13.34
N ASN A 426 -7.88 -5.66 -12.15
CA ASN A 426 -6.59 -5.17 -11.67
C ASN A 426 -5.44 -6.15 -11.96
N GLY A 427 -5.70 -7.43 -12.21
CA GLY A 427 -4.71 -8.51 -12.21
C GLY A 427 -3.44 -8.26 -13.01
N PRO A 428 -3.48 -7.62 -14.19
CA PRO A 428 -2.27 -7.28 -14.92
C PRO A 428 -1.37 -6.24 -14.24
N TYR A 429 -1.93 -5.43 -13.35
CA TYR A 429 -1.25 -4.39 -12.56
C TYR A 429 -0.82 -4.91 -11.18
N VAL A 430 -1.50 -5.92 -10.63
CA VAL A 430 -1.26 -6.43 -9.27
C VAL A 430 0.11 -7.07 -9.15
N ASN A 431 0.93 -6.48 -8.27
CA ASN A 431 2.17 -7.01 -7.75
C ASN A 431 1.92 -7.85 -6.51
N ASP A 432 1.14 -7.34 -5.56
CA ASP A 432 0.88 -8.00 -4.29
C ASP A 432 -0.62 -8.06 -3.99
N LEU A 433 -1.09 -9.25 -3.65
CA LEU A 433 -2.41 -9.55 -3.13
C LEU A 433 -2.27 -10.15 -1.73
N GLU A 434 -2.71 -9.40 -0.73
CA GLU A 434 -2.76 -9.88 0.64
C GLU A 434 -4.13 -10.43 1.01
N VAL A 435 -4.20 -11.72 1.31
CA VAL A 435 -5.43 -12.37 1.78
C VAL A 435 -5.48 -12.31 3.30
N TYR A 436 -6.36 -11.46 3.83
CA TYR A 436 -6.49 -11.24 5.26
C TYR A 436 -7.34 -12.30 5.94
N GLY A 437 -6.85 -12.76 7.10
CA GLY A 437 -7.54 -13.70 7.95
C GLY A 437 -7.22 -15.16 7.64
N SER A 438 -7.56 -16.01 8.61
CA SER A 438 -7.30 -17.45 8.53
C SER A 438 -8.19 -18.15 7.48
N THR A 439 -8.00 -19.45 7.31
CA THR A 439 -8.86 -20.29 6.45
C THR A 439 -10.32 -20.34 6.89
N LYS A 440 -10.65 -19.86 8.10
CA LYS A 440 -12.04 -19.67 8.55
C LYS A 440 -12.68 -18.39 7.98
N ALA A 441 -11.89 -17.36 7.73
CA ALA A 441 -12.36 -16.10 7.16
C ALA A 441 -12.50 -16.23 5.63
N LEU A 442 -11.46 -16.75 4.98
CA LEU A 442 -11.41 -17.06 3.56
C LEU A 442 -10.75 -18.43 3.38
N THR A 443 -11.48 -19.40 2.84
CA THR A 443 -11.03 -20.79 2.71
C THR A 443 -9.77 -20.92 1.86
N ALA A 444 -9.11 -22.09 1.95
CA ALA A 444 -8.00 -22.44 1.06
C ALA A 444 -8.45 -22.43 -0.41
N ALA A 445 -9.68 -22.88 -0.71
CA ALA A 445 -10.21 -22.86 -2.08
C ALA A 445 -10.36 -21.44 -2.62
N THR A 446 -10.86 -20.50 -1.81
CA THR A 446 -10.96 -19.08 -2.20
C THR A 446 -9.58 -18.47 -2.45
N PHE A 447 -8.60 -18.79 -1.62
CA PHE A 447 -7.20 -18.38 -1.79
C PHE A 447 -6.61 -18.96 -3.09
N ASP A 448 -6.74 -20.26 -3.32
CA ASP A 448 -6.24 -20.93 -4.51
C ASP A 448 -6.90 -20.39 -5.79
N ASN A 449 -8.18 -20.04 -5.72
CA ASN A 449 -8.87 -19.38 -6.83
C ASN A 449 -8.33 -17.97 -7.08
N ALA A 450 -8.04 -17.18 -6.03
CA ALA A 450 -7.44 -15.86 -6.19
C ALA A 450 -6.03 -15.94 -6.81
N VAL A 451 -5.22 -16.89 -6.35
CA VAL A 451 -3.91 -17.25 -6.95
C VAL A 451 -4.09 -17.60 -8.42
N ARG A 452 -5.04 -18.47 -8.76
CA ARG A 452 -5.32 -18.83 -10.15
C ARG A 452 -5.72 -17.63 -10.97
N MET A 453 -6.55 -16.71 -10.49
CA MET A 453 -6.97 -15.55 -11.27
C MET A 453 -5.81 -14.61 -11.62
N LEU A 454 -4.92 -14.37 -10.65
CA LEU A 454 -3.71 -13.58 -10.90
C LEU A 454 -2.71 -14.33 -11.79
N ASN A 455 -2.64 -15.67 -11.71
CA ASN A 455 -1.77 -16.49 -12.58
C ASN A 455 -2.36 -16.77 -13.98
N ILE A 456 -3.69 -16.82 -14.15
CA ILE A 456 -4.38 -16.94 -15.45
C ILE A 456 -4.20 -15.66 -16.28
N SER A 457 -3.81 -14.57 -15.62
CA SER A 457 -3.22 -13.42 -16.25
C SER A 457 -1.76 -13.75 -16.62
N GLU A 458 -1.55 -14.65 -17.59
CA GLU A 458 -0.30 -14.77 -18.35
C GLU A 458 -0.01 -13.47 -19.14
N ARG A 459 -0.48 -12.30 -18.71
CA ARG A 459 -0.37 -11.03 -19.39
C ARG A 459 0.63 -10.18 -18.63
N VAL A 460 1.79 -9.93 -19.22
CA VAL A 460 2.71 -8.93 -18.69
C VAL A 460 2.52 -7.63 -19.47
N TYR A 461 2.61 -6.51 -18.75
CA TYR A 461 2.46 -5.17 -19.31
C TYR A 461 3.58 -4.90 -20.32
N ASP A 462 3.19 -4.55 -21.55
CA ASP A 462 4.11 -4.07 -22.57
C ASP A 462 4.43 -2.61 -22.27
N ILE A 463 5.62 -2.32 -21.76
CA ILE A 463 5.94 -0.95 -21.33
C ILE A 463 6.02 0.02 -22.51
N ASP A 464 6.23 -0.50 -23.72
CA ASP A 464 6.31 0.27 -24.96
C ASP A 464 4.91 0.49 -25.58
N ASN A 465 3.87 -0.17 -25.06
CA ASN A 465 2.48 -0.04 -25.51
C ASN A 465 1.49 -0.05 -24.33
N PRO A 466 1.06 1.12 -23.81
CA PRO A 466 0.14 1.25 -22.67
C PRO A 466 -1.25 0.62 -22.85
N THR A 467 -1.56 0.14 -24.06
CA THR A 467 -2.82 -0.53 -24.40
C THR A 467 -2.62 -1.99 -24.86
N GLY A 468 -1.36 -2.46 -24.91
CA GLY A 468 -0.97 -3.78 -25.36
C GLY A 468 -0.66 -4.73 -24.20
N TRP A 469 -0.93 -6.02 -24.42
CA TRP A 469 -0.64 -7.08 -23.46
C TRP A 469 0.22 -8.15 -24.13
N VAL A 470 1.21 -8.68 -23.41
CA VAL A 470 2.02 -9.82 -23.88
C VAL A 470 1.60 -11.09 -23.17
N MET A 471 1.15 -12.10 -23.93
CA MET A 471 0.75 -13.41 -23.40
C MET A 471 1.99 -14.31 -23.16
N LEU A 472 2.25 -14.70 -21.91
CA LEU A 472 3.23 -15.69 -21.46
C LEU A 472 2.69 -17.11 -21.66
N SER A 473 2.45 -17.54 -22.91
CA SER A 473 2.02 -18.93 -23.11
C SER A 473 3.14 -19.91 -22.75
N SER A 474 2.81 -21.00 -22.05
CA SER A 474 3.70 -22.13 -21.72
C SER A 474 4.28 -22.90 -22.93
N THR A 475 4.04 -22.41 -24.16
CA THR A 475 4.44 -23.04 -25.42
C THR A 475 5.34 -22.18 -26.32
N SER A 476 5.61 -20.93 -25.95
CA SER A 476 6.51 -20.06 -26.73
C SER A 476 7.96 -20.24 -26.27
N PRO A 477 8.93 -20.48 -27.19
CA PRO A 477 10.33 -20.55 -26.80
C PRO A 477 10.77 -19.22 -26.17
N LEU A 478 11.46 -19.30 -25.02
CA LEU A 478 12.05 -18.17 -24.28
C LEU A 478 12.93 -17.23 -25.14
N SER A 479 13.28 -17.63 -26.37
CA SER A 479 14.04 -16.84 -27.33
C SER A 479 13.24 -15.73 -28.05
N LEU A 480 11.90 -15.66 -27.92
CA LEU A 480 11.08 -14.60 -28.51
C LEU A 480 10.97 -13.34 -27.63
N PHE A 481 11.45 -13.41 -26.38
CA PHE A 481 11.30 -12.36 -25.36
C PHE A 481 12.52 -11.42 -25.25
N LEU A 482 13.52 -11.59 -26.11
CA LEU A 482 14.78 -10.82 -26.13
C LEU A 482 14.65 -9.37 -26.64
N ASN A 483 13.47 -8.96 -27.15
CA ASN A 483 13.29 -7.69 -27.87
C ASN A 483 12.08 -6.85 -27.42
N GLN A 484 11.38 -7.22 -26.35
CA GLN A 484 10.24 -6.45 -25.83
C GLN A 484 10.51 -6.01 -24.40
N SER A 485 10.28 -4.74 -24.11
CA SER A 485 10.47 -4.15 -22.79
C SER A 485 9.30 -4.57 -21.89
N ILE A 486 9.43 -5.74 -21.26
CA ILE A 486 8.39 -6.31 -20.40
C ILE A 486 8.52 -5.70 -18.99
N GLY A 487 7.56 -4.87 -18.62
CA GLY A 487 7.56 -4.10 -17.37
C GLY A 487 6.46 -4.50 -16.40
N VAL A 488 6.58 -4.01 -15.17
CA VAL A 488 5.47 -3.87 -14.22
C VAL A 488 5.11 -2.38 -14.23
N ALA A 489 3.83 -2.04 -14.16
CA ALA A 489 3.40 -0.64 -14.09
C ALA A 489 4.16 0.09 -12.97
N PRO A 490 4.60 1.35 -13.18
CA PRO A 490 5.32 2.09 -12.15
C PRO A 490 4.47 2.14 -10.88
N THR A 491 5.05 1.64 -9.79
CA THR A 491 4.44 1.63 -8.46
C THR A 491 4.03 3.04 -8.08
N GLY A 492 2.83 3.17 -7.51
CA GLY A 492 2.37 4.43 -6.94
C GLY A 492 3.32 4.87 -5.85
N ALA A 493 4.16 5.87 -6.14
CA ALA A 493 4.96 6.51 -5.10
C ALA A 493 4.01 7.14 -4.08
N ARG A 494 4.25 6.92 -2.79
CA ARG A 494 3.51 7.60 -1.72
C ARG A 494 3.62 9.12 -1.94
N PRO A 495 2.52 9.84 -2.15
CA PRO A 495 2.55 11.28 -2.27
C PRO A 495 2.86 11.86 -0.88
N THR A 496 3.80 12.81 -0.80
CA THR A 496 3.98 13.69 0.37
C THR A 496 2.65 14.35 0.78
N SER A 497 2.52 14.89 1.99
CA SER A 497 1.30 15.62 2.40
C SER A 497 0.92 16.73 1.42
N GLU A 498 1.93 17.39 0.84
CA GLU A 498 1.80 18.40 -0.20
C GLU A 498 1.38 17.79 -1.54
N GLU A 499 1.94 16.64 -1.94
CA GLU A 499 1.49 15.86 -3.11
C GLU A 499 0.07 15.29 -2.91
N ARG A 500 -0.37 14.85 -1.72
CA ARG A 500 -1.78 14.41 -1.47
C ARG A 500 -2.79 15.55 -1.60
N SER A 501 -2.40 16.77 -1.22
CA SER A 501 -3.25 17.96 -1.38
C SER A 501 -3.39 18.37 -2.85
N SER A 502 -2.35 18.12 -3.66
CA SER A 502 -2.30 18.45 -5.09
C SER A 502 -2.75 17.30 -6.00
N GLU A 503 -2.58 16.03 -5.62
CA GLU A 503 -3.12 14.83 -6.27
C GLU A 503 -4.62 14.62 -6.04
N ARG A 504 -5.29 15.54 -5.33
CA ARG A 504 -6.75 15.71 -5.47
C ARG A 504 -7.16 15.99 -6.93
N ILE A 505 -6.20 16.23 -7.82
CA ILE A 505 -6.33 16.18 -9.28
C ILE A 505 -7.09 14.90 -9.71
N ASP A 506 -8.23 15.16 -10.33
CA ASP A 506 -9.24 14.25 -10.88
C ASP A 506 -10.18 13.49 -9.91
N LEU A 507 -10.03 13.53 -8.58
CA LEU A 507 -11.08 12.96 -7.70
C LEU A 507 -12.44 13.65 -7.89
N ARG A 508 -12.43 14.97 -8.16
CA ARG A 508 -13.64 15.71 -8.51
C ARG A 508 -14.23 15.27 -9.86
N SER A 509 -13.47 14.68 -10.78
CA SER A 509 -13.99 14.21 -12.07
C SER A 509 -14.86 12.96 -11.93
N LEU A 510 -14.69 12.19 -10.86
CA LEU A 510 -15.56 11.08 -10.51
C LEU A 510 -16.99 11.54 -10.21
N ALA A 511 -17.21 12.82 -9.94
CA ALA A 511 -18.49 13.42 -9.60
C ALA A 511 -18.88 14.52 -10.59
N THR A 512 -19.38 14.11 -11.75
CA THR A 512 -19.86 15.01 -12.81
C THR A 512 -21.27 15.56 -12.56
N GLU A 513 -22.00 14.98 -11.61
CA GLU A 513 -23.40 15.26 -11.34
C GLU A 513 -23.58 16.16 -10.11
N LYS A 514 -24.41 17.21 -10.26
CA LYS A 514 -24.97 17.95 -9.14
C LYS A 514 -26.23 17.23 -8.66
N TRP A 515 -26.43 17.18 -7.35
CA TRP A 515 -27.65 16.68 -6.75
C TRP A 515 -28.87 17.49 -7.19
N SER A 516 -29.95 16.79 -7.56
CA SER A 516 -31.26 17.37 -7.81
C SER A 516 -32.34 16.41 -7.30
N ALA A 517 -33.32 16.94 -6.58
CA ALA A 517 -34.49 16.17 -6.17
C ALA A 517 -35.46 16.07 -7.36
N GLU A 518 -35.30 15.07 -8.22
CA GLU A 518 -36.34 14.69 -9.21
C GLU A 518 -37.42 13.80 -8.58
#